data_AF-A0A353EHJ4-F1
#
_entry.id   AF-A0A353EHJ4-F1
#
_cell.length_a   1.000
_cell.length_b   1.000
_cell.length_c   1.000
_cell.angle_alpha   90.00
_cell.angle_beta   90.00
_cell.angle_gamma   90.00
#
_symmetry.space_group_name_H-M   'P 1'
#
loop_
_entity.id
_entity.type
_entity.pdbx_description
1 polymer ?
#
loop_
_entity_poly.entity_id
_entity_poly.type
_entity_poly.pdbx_seq_one_letter_code
_entity_poly.pdbx_strand_id
1 'polypeptide(L)'
;MEEDSNIENLDYHLTQLIELLSHPGYEHVTQDFLSWLRHVIEEKHQMEFDFGQIESISEARDMLKENIEAWKQNLIVTGVMQGREEGLTLGRVEGKTLGREEGILIGEALLLERLLKRRFGELPDNITHKLRYATQEELESWSYAVLDAKSLKDIFQDL
;
A
#
# COMPACT_ATOMS: atom_id res chain seq x y z
N MET A 1 -7.48 -12.36 -23.86
CA MET A 1 -7.23 -11.97 -25.25
C MET A 1 -8.38 -11.06 -25.66
N GLU A 2 -8.39 -9.83 -25.13
CA GLU A 2 -9.41 -8.80 -25.42
C GLU A 2 -9.00 -7.48 -24.74
N GLU A 3 -7.80 -6.97 -25.05
CA GLU A 3 -7.30 -5.70 -24.47
C GLU A 3 -6.74 -4.73 -25.53
N ASP A 4 -6.89 -5.04 -26.82
CA ASP A 4 -6.44 -4.18 -27.92
C ASP A 4 -7.50 -3.19 -28.44
N SER A 5 -8.73 -3.21 -27.92
CA SER A 5 -9.87 -2.47 -28.50
C SER A 5 -10.34 -1.28 -27.66
N ASN A 6 -9.42 -0.42 -27.22
CA ASN A 6 -9.81 0.83 -26.54
C ASN A 6 -9.29 2.09 -27.23
N ILE A 7 -8.06 2.06 -27.79
CA ILE A 7 -7.49 3.21 -28.51
C ILE A 7 -8.00 3.28 -29.96
N GLU A 8 -8.14 2.14 -30.64
CA GLU A 8 -8.75 2.10 -31.99
C GLU A 8 -10.23 2.51 -31.97
N ASN A 9 -10.97 2.16 -30.91
CA ASN A 9 -12.34 2.62 -30.71
C ASN A 9 -12.39 4.11 -30.35
N LEU A 10 -11.40 4.63 -29.62
CA LEU A 10 -11.33 6.04 -29.27
C LEU A 10 -11.15 6.93 -30.52
N ASP A 11 -10.25 6.56 -31.44
CA ASP A 11 -10.07 7.32 -32.70
C ASP A 11 -11.35 7.32 -33.55
N TYR A 12 -12.04 6.17 -33.60
CA TYR A 12 -13.35 6.05 -34.26
C TYR A 12 -14.42 6.93 -33.60
N HIS A 13 -14.55 6.89 -32.28
CA HIS A 13 -15.54 7.68 -31.54
C HIS A 13 -15.23 9.17 -31.57
N LEU A 14 -13.96 9.56 -31.46
CA LEU A 14 -13.53 10.96 -31.60
C LEU A 14 -13.81 11.48 -33.01
N THR A 15 -13.62 10.66 -34.05
CA THR A 15 -13.95 11.03 -35.43
C THR A 15 -15.46 11.25 -35.60
N GLN A 16 -16.30 10.36 -35.08
CA GLN A 16 -17.76 10.53 -35.10
C GLN A 16 -18.24 11.75 -34.32
N LEU A 17 -17.60 12.02 -33.17
CA LEU A 17 -17.89 13.20 -32.36
C LEU A 17 -17.53 14.50 -33.10
N ILE A 18 -16.40 14.54 -33.80
CA ILE A 18 -15.97 15.68 -34.62
C ILE A 18 -16.96 15.92 -35.76
N GLU A 19 -17.37 14.87 -36.48
CA GLU A 19 -18.34 15.00 -37.58
C GLU A 19 -19.67 15.60 -37.09
N LEU A 20 -20.14 15.17 -35.91
CA LEU A 20 -21.36 15.69 -35.30
C LEU A 20 -21.20 17.15 -34.84
N LEU A 21 -20.11 17.46 -34.13
CA LEU A 21 -19.90 18.77 -33.49
C LEU A 21 -19.34 19.83 -34.43
N SER A 22 -18.91 19.45 -35.64
CA SER A 22 -18.52 20.39 -36.71
C SER A 22 -19.74 21.04 -37.40
N HIS A 23 -20.96 20.59 -37.11
CA HIS A 23 -22.15 21.19 -37.70
C HIS A 23 -22.42 22.58 -37.07
N PRO A 24 -22.68 23.63 -37.87
CA PRO A 24 -22.93 25.00 -37.40
C PRO A 24 -24.09 25.17 -36.39
N GLY A 25 -24.90 24.13 -36.19
CA GLY A 25 -26.04 24.14 -35.27
C GLY A 25 -25.71 23.72 -33.84
N TYR A 26 -24.48 23.24 -33.59
CA TYR A 26 -24.03 22.73 -32.29
C TYR A 26 -22.93 23.57 -31.64
N GLU A 27 -22.75 24.82 -32.07
CA GLU A 27 -21.65 25.68 -31.62
C GLU A 27 -21.57 25.81 -30.08
N HIS A 28 -22.71 25.96 -29.40
CA HIS A 28 -22.74 26.01 -27.93
C HIS A 28 -22.29 24.69 -27.29
N VAL A 29 -22.72 23.55 -27.85
CA VAL A 29 -22.35 22.21 -27.35
C VAL A 29 -20.86 21.94 -27.57
N THR A 30 -20.32 22.39 -28.71
CA THR A 30 -18.89 22.34 -29.02
C THR A 30 -18.08 23.13 -28.00
N GLN A 31 -18.52 24.33 -27.64
CA GLN A 31 -17.84 25.15 -26.63
C GLN A 31 -17.93 24.52 -25.23
N ASP A 32 -19.10 24.02 -24.82
CA ASP A 32 -19.27 23.33 -23.53
C ASP A 32 -18.40 22.08 -23.43
N PHE A 33 -18.34 21.28 -24.51
CA PHE A 33 -17.52 20.08 -24.56
C PHE A 33 -16.02 20.41 -24.51
N LEU A 34 -15.56 21.42 -25.24
CA LEU A 34 -14.16 21.86 -25.18
C LEU A 34 -13.80 22.39 -23.79
N SER A 35 -14.71 23.10 -23.14
CA SER A 35 -14.52 23.56 -21.76
C SER A 35 -14.41 22.40 -20.77
N TRP A 36 -15.32 21.42 -20.85
CA TRP A 36 -15.26 20.20 -20.04
C TRP A 36 -13.97 19.41 -20.31
N LEU A 37 -13.60 19.21 -21.57
CA LEU A 37 -12.40 18.47 -21.95
C LEU A 37 -11.15 19.13 -21.41
N ARG A 38 -11.06 20.46 -21.50
CA ARG A 38 -9.96 21.24 -20.91
C ARG A 38 -9.89 21.03 -19.40
N HIS A 39 -11.03 21.09 -18.70
CA HIS A 39 -11.07 20.86 -17.26
C HIS A 39 -10.63 19.44 -16.88
N VAL A 40 -11.07 18.41 -17.60
CA VAL A 40 -10.67 17.02 -17.34
C VAL A 40 -9.17 16.81 -17.58
N ILE A 41 -8.64 17.40 -18.65
CA ILE A 41 -7.20 17.35 -18.94
C ILE A 41 -6.43 18.05 -17.81
N GLU A 42 -6.84 19.25 -17.39
CA GLU A 42 -6.21 20.02 -16.30
C GLU A 42 -6.30 19.31 -14.93
N GLU A 43 -7.45 18.72 -14.58
CA GLU A 43 -7.66 18.04 -13.30
C GLU A 43 -6.85 16.73 -13.20
N LYS A 44 -6.75 16.00 -14.31
CA LYS A 44 -5.92 14.78 -14.38
C LYS A 44 -4.43 15.09 -14.56
N HIS A 45 -4.09 16.36 -14.79
CA HIS A 45 -2.73 16.86 -14.93
C HIS A 45 -2.03 17.06 -13.58
N GLN A 46 -1.64 15.95 -12.96
CA GLN A 46 -0.44 15.91 -12.14
C GLN A 46 0.85 15.77 -13.00
N MET A 47 0.76 15.91 -14.33
CA MET A 47 1.87 15.73 -15.27
C MET A 47 2.29 17.07 -15.92
N GLU A 48 3.54 17.22 -16.31
CA GLU A 48 4.06 18.39 -17.03
C GLU A 48 3.84 18.25 -18.55
N PHE A 49 2.59 18.35 -19.03
CA PHE A 49 2.34 18.58 -20.46
C PHE A 49 1.67 19.93 -20.63
N ASP A 50 2.25 20.74 -21.51
CA ASP A 50 1.64 21.97 -22.01
C ASP A 50 0.79 21.61 -23.23
N PHE A 51 -0.53 21.75 -23.11
CA PHE A 51 -1.47 21.48 -24.21
C PHE A 51 -1.81 22.71 -25.03
N GLY A 52 -1.22 23.87 -24.72
CA GLY A 52 -1.57 25.12 -25.39
C GLY A 52 -3.06 25.47 -25.26
N GLN A 53 -3.52 26.40 -26.11
CA GLN A 53 -4.94 26.74 -26.18
C GLN A 53 -5.63 25.84 -27.21
N ILE A 54 -6.36 24.83 -26.73
CA ILE A 54 -7.23 24.02 -27.59
C ILE A 54 -8.46 24.85 -27.96
N GLU A 55 -8.54 25.29 -29.22
CA GLU A 55 -9.62 26.14 -29.73
C GLU A 55 -10.63 25.35 -30.58
N SER A 56 -10.30 24.12 -30.98
CA SER A 56 -11.17 23.28 -31.80
C SER A 56 -11.16 21.81 -31.40
N ILE A 57 -12.23 21.09 -31.76
CA ILE A 57 -12.33 19.64 -31.51
C ILE A 57 -11.35 18.86 -32.40
N SER A 58 -11.01 19.35 -33.59
CA SER A 58 -9.98 18.71 -34.43
C SER A 58 -8.61 18.77 -33.76
N GLU A 59 -8.23 19.94 -33.24
CA GLU A 59 -7.00 20.12 -32.48
C GLU A 59 -7.00 19.25 -31.21
N ALA A 60 -8.13 19.19 -30.51
CA ALA A 60 -8.31 18.32 -29.35
C ALA A 60 -8.08 16.82 -29.71
N ARG A 61 -8.60 16.35 -30.85
CA ARG A 61 -8.39 14.97 -31.30
C ARG A 61 -6.93 14.70 -31.59
N ASP A 62 -6.29 15.57 -32.37
CA ASP A 62 -4.91 15.35 -32.81
C ASP A 62 -3.97 15.36 -31.61
N MET A 63 -4.16 16.30 -30.68
CA MET A 63 -3.45 16.35 -29.41
C MET A 63 -3.69 15.11 -28.52
N LEU A 64 -4.93 14.62 -28.40
CA LEU A 64 -5.22 13.38 -27.67
C LEU A 64 -4.53 12.17 -28.31
N LYS A 65 -4.58 12.07 -29.64
CA LYS A 65 -4.00 10.96 -30.40
C LYS A 65 -2.48 10.90 -30.28
N GLU A 66 -1.82 12.05 -30.32
CA GLU A 66 -0.37 12.14 -30.22
C GLU A 66 0.13 11.89 -28.79
N ASN A 67 -0.66 12.23 -27.76
CA ASN A 67 -0.22 12.16 -26.37
C ASN A 67 -0.70 10.92 -25.59
N ILE A 68 -1.68 10.16 -26.08
CA ILE A 68 -2.29 9.04 -25.33
C ILE A 68 -1.30 7.96 -24.90
N GLU A 69 -0.31 7.64 -25.75
CA GLU A 69 0.69 6.62 -25.41
C GLU A 69 1.65 7.15 -24.33
N ALA A 70 2.08 8.41 -24.43
CA ALA A 70 2.92 9.03 -23.41
C ALA A 70 2.20 9.09 -22.05
N TRP A 71 0.90 9.43 -22.04
CA TRP A 71 0.09 9.40 -20.83
C TRP A 71 -0.05 7.99 -20.24
N LYS A 72 -0.29 6.98 -21.08
CA LYS A 72 -0.36 5.58 -20.63
C LYS A 72 0.94 5.16 -19.94
N GLN A 73 2.08 5.47 -20.55
CA GLN A 73 3.38 5.16 -19.96
C GLN A 73 3.59 5.91 -18.65
N ASN A 74 3.25 7.20 -18.57
CA ASN A 74 3.37 7.97 -17.34
C ASN A 74 2.45 7.45 -16.23
N LEU A 75 1.21 7.05 -16.53
CA LEU A 75 0.32 6.43 -15.55
C LEU A 75 0.90 5.14 -14.99
N ILE A 76 1.50 4.30 -15.84
CA ILE A 76 2.17 3.07 -15.41
C ILE A 76 3.36 3.41 -14.51
N VAL A 77 4.22 4.35 -14.92
CA VAL A 77 5.41 4.75 -14.15
C VAL A 77 5.00 5.32 -12.79
N THR A 78 4.05 6.26 -12.75
CA THR A 78 3.55 6.85 -11.51
C THR A 78 2.91 5.80 -10.62
N GLY A 79 2.09 4.90 -11.17
CA GLY A 79 1.47 3.82 -10.42
C GLY A 79 2.51 2.86 -9.81
N VAL A 80 3.56 2.51 -10.57
CA VAL A 80 4.66 1.67 -10.06
C VAL A 80 5.46 2.40 -8.97
N MET A 81 5.74 3.70 -9.14
CA MET A 81 6.44 4.49 -8.14
C MET A 81 5.65 4.61 -6.84
N GLN A 82 4.36 4.94 -6.93
CA GLN A 82 3.46 5.03 -5.78
C GLN A 82 3.34 3.67 -5.08
N GLY A 83 3.06 2.59 -5.82
CA GLY A 83 2.96 1.26 -5.24
C GLY A 83 4.25 0.79 -4.56
N ARG A 84 5.41 1.17 -5.10
CA ARG A 84 6.71 0.87 -4.47
C ARG A 84 6.91 1.67 -3.18
N GLU A 85 6.57 2.95 -3.16
CA GLU A 85 6.68 3.80 -1.98
C GLU A 85 5.73 3.35 -0.88
N GLU A 86 4.47 3.07 -1.21
CA GLU A 86 3.48 2.51 -0.30
C GLU A 86 3.93 1.14 0.24
N GLY A 87 4.42 0.25 -0.62
CA GLY A 87 4.92 -1.05 -0.19
C GLY A 87 6.14 -0.96 0.76
N LEU A 88 7.07 -0.05 0.49
CA LEU A 88 8.23 0.19 1.36
C LEU A 88 7.84 0.79 2.71
N THR A 89 6.90 1.74 2.71
CA THR A 89 6.44 2.40 3.94
C THR A 89 5.67 1.41 4.81
N LEU A 90 4.72 0.67 4.23
CA LEU A 90 3.95 -0.36 4.94
C LEU A 90 4.85 -1.46 5.47
N GLY A 91 5.72 -2.04 4.63
CA GLY A 91 6.64 -3.10 5.04
C GLY A 91 7.62 -2.67 6.13
N ARG A 92 8.04 -1.39 6.15
CA ARG A 92 8.88 -0.85 7.23
C ARG A 92 8.11 -0.73 8.55
N VAL A 93 6.84 -0.29 8.50
CA VAL A 93 6.01 -0.14 9.70
C VAL A 93 5.66 -1.52 10.28
N GLU A 94 5.19 -2.44 9.45
CA GLU A 94 4.88 -3.81 9.85
C GLU A 94 6.12 -4.55 10.38
N GLY A 95 7.24 -4.49 9.66
CA GLY A 95 8.48 -5.13 10.11
C GLY A 95 9.00 -4.58 11.43
N LYS A 96 8.86 -3.26 11.66
CA LYS A 96 9.26 -2.63 12.93
C LYS A 96 8.33 -2.99 14.09
N THR A 97 7.03 -3.10 13.84
CA THR A 97 6.04 -3.44 14.88
C THR A 97 6.18 -4.89 15.29
N LEU A 98 6.13 -5.83 14.33
CA LEU A 98 6.32 -7.26 14.58
C LEU A 98 7.67 -7.55 15.23
N GLY A 99 8.77 -6.98 14.69
CA GLY A 99 10.10 -7.19 15.25
C GLY A 99 10.26 -6.63 16.67
N ARG A 100 9.52 -5.57 17.02
CA ARG A 100 9.51 -5.03 18.39
C ARG A 100 8.75 -5.94 19.33
N GLU A 101 7.57 -6.42 18.93
CA GLU A 101 6.73 -7.32 19.74
C GLU A 101 7.45 -8.66 20.00
N GLU A 102 7.98 -9.30 18.95
CA GLU A 102 8.79 -10.51 19.08
C GLU A 102 10.03 -10.27 19.95
N GLY A 103 10.70 -9.13 19.76
CA GLY A 103 11.88 -8.76 20.55
C GLY A 103 11.58 -8.58 22.05
N ILE A 104 10.41 -8.04 22.39
CA ILE A 104 9.96 -7.91 23.78
C ILE A 104 9.71 -9.29 24.38
N LEU A 105 8.95 -10.16 23.72
CA LEU A 105 8.65 -11.52 24.23
C LEU A 105 9.91 -12.37 24.41
N ILE A 106 10.82 -12.35 23.44
CA ILE A 106 12.11 -13.05 23.55
C ILE A 106 12.92 -12.47 24.72
N GLY A 107 12.92 -11.14 24.87
CA GLY A 107 13.61 -10.47 25.96
C GLY A 107 13.07 -10.85 27.34
N GLU A 108 11.75 -10.87 27.51
CA GLU A 108 11.07 -11.27 28.74
C GLU A 108 11.32 -12.74 29.08
N ALA A 109 11.20 -13.64 28.10
CA ALA A 109 11.50 -15.06 28.27
C ALA A 109 12.95 -15.29 28.74
N LEU A 110 13.93 -14.66 28.09
CA LEU A 110 15.34 -14.76 28.45
C LEU A 110 15.63 -14.16 29.83
N LEU A 111 14.97 -13.06 30.20
CA LEU A 111 15.12 -12.46 31.51
C LEU A 111 14.56 -13.38 32.59
N LEU A 112 13.35 -13.91 32.39
CA LEU A 112 12.70 -14.82 33.31
C LEU A 112 13.50 -16.12 33.47
N GLU A 113 14.04 -16.67 32.37
CA GLU A 113 14.94 -17.83 32.41
C GLU A 113 16.16 -17.58 33.31
N ARG A 114 16.81 -16.42 33.17
CA ARG A 114 17.97 -16.04 34.00
C ARG A 114 17.60 -15.88 35.46
N LEU A 115 16.44 -15.31 35.76
CA LEU A 115 15.93 -15.17 37.14
C LEU A 115 15.65 -16.53 37.76
N LEU A 116 14.96 -17.40 37.03
CA LEU A 116 14.66 -18.76 37.47
C LEU A 116 15.95 -19.57 37.69
N LYS A 117 16.92 -19.50 36.77
CA LYS A 117 18.24 -20.13 36.93
C LYS A 117 18.97 -19.65 38.18
N ARG A 118 18.87 -18.35 38.48
CA ARG A 118 19.51 -17.76 39.66
C ARG A 118 18.84 -18.17 40.98
N ARG A 119 17.51 -18.33 41.00
CA ARG A 119 16.77 -18.72 42.23
C ARG A 119 16.80 -20.23 42.48
N PHE A 120 16.68 -21.04 41.43
CA PHE A 120 16.42 -22.48 41.54
C PHE A 120 17.55 -23.35 41.00
N GLY A 121 18.60 -22.77 40.41
CA GLY A 121 19.69 -23.51 39.76
C GLY A 121 19.35 -23.88 38.32
N GLU A 122 20.06 -24.85 37.74
CA GLU A 122 19.83 -25.27 36.36
C GLU A 122 18.37 -25.68 36.11
N LEU A 123 17.80 -25.17 35.03
CA LEU A 123 16.42 -25.44 34.67
C LEU A 123 16.33 -26.71 33.82
N PRO A 124 15.33 -27.57 34.05
CA PRO A 124 15.12 -28.72 33.18
C PRO A 124 14.68 -28.27 31.78
N ASP A 125 15.00 -29.06 30.76
CA ASP A 125 14.78 -28.71 29.34
C ASP A 125 13.33 -28.37 29.01
N ASN A 126 12.36 -29.01 29.68
CA ASN A 126 10.94 -28.74 29.47
C ASN A 126 10.57 -27.29 29.86
N ILE A 127 11.20 -26.72 30.89
CA ILE A 127 10.95 -25.34 31.34
C ILE A 127 11.59 -24.36 30.39
N THR A 128 12.83 -24.62 29.95
CA THR A 128 13.50 -23.80 28.94
C THR A 128 12.69 -23.77 27.64
N HIS A 129 12.11 -24.91 27.24
CA HIS A 129 11.22 -24.97 26.09
C HIS A 129 9.91 -24.20 26.32
N LYS A 130 9.28 -24.33 27.51
CA LYS A 130 8.06 -23.55 27.84
C LYS A 130 8.31 -22.05 27.75
N LEU A 131 9.42 -21.55 28.32
CA LEU A 131 9.77 -20.13 28.27
C LEU A 131 9.97 -19.61 26.84
N ARG A 132 10.58 -20.41 25.97
CA ARG A 132 10.88 -20.01 24.58
C ARG A 132 9.63 -19.81 23.73
N TYR A 133 8.57 -20.56 23.99
CA TYR A 133 7.33 -20.55 23.22
C TYR A 133 6.14 -20.02 24.01
N ALA A 134 6.40 -19.37 25.15
CA ALA A 134 5.38 -18.80 26.00
C ALA A 134 4.72 -17.61 25.33
N THR A 135 3.43 -17.48 25.57
CA THR A 135 2.64 -16.29 25.26
C THR A 135 3.02 -15.14 26.20
N GLN A 136 2.64 -13.92 25.84
CA GLN A 136 2.86 -12.74 26.68
C GLN A 136 2.21 -12.93 28.06
N GLU A 137 0.98 -13.42 28.09
CA GLU A 137 0.21 -13.61 29.32
C GLU A 137 0.85 -14.66 30.24
N GLU A 138 1.41 -15.74 29.67
CA GLU A 138 2.16 -16.73 30.43
C GLU A 138 3.44 -16.14 31.03
N LEU A 139 4.22 -15.38 30.24
CA LEU A 139 5.43 -14.73 30.71
C LEU A 139 5.14 -13.70 31.81
N GLU A 140 4.08 -12.91 31.67
CA GLU A 140 3.63 -11.96 32.69
C GLU A 140 3.23 -12.69 33.98
N SER A 141 2.38 -13.71 33.87
CA SER A 141 1.92 -14.50 35.02
C SER A 141 3.08 -15.16 35.76
N TRP A 142 4.03 -15.78 35.04
CA TRP A 142 5.20 -16.38 35.64
C TRP A 142 6.17 -15.35 36.23
N SER A 143 6.25 -14.15 35.65
CA SER A 143 7.06 -13.05 36.17
C SER A 143 6.53 -12.51 37.50
N TYR A 144 5.22 -12.56 37.75
CA TYR A 144 4.68 -12.29 39.09
C TYR A 144 4.93 -13.47 40.04
N ALA A 145 4.65 -14.69 39.59
CA ALA A 145 4.81 -15.88 40.43
C ALA A 145 6.27 -16.10 40.87
N VAL A 146 7.26 -15.74 40.05
CA VAL A 146 8.68 -15.91 40.37
C VAL A 146 9.15 -15.02 41.54
N LEU A 147 8.37 -14.03 41.97
CA LEU A 147 8.74 -13.19 43.11
C LEU A 147 8.51 -13.92 44.44
N ASP A 148 7.40 -14.65 44.55
CA ASP A 148 6.95 -15.27 45.81
C ASP A 148 7.11 -16.80 45.84
N ALA A 149 7.24 -17.45 44.67
CA ALA A 149 7.34 -18.90 44.56
C ALA A 149 8.54 -19.47 45.33
N LYS A 150 8.34 -20.64 45.96
CA LYS A 150 9.38 -21.38 46.70
C LYS A 150 10.03 -22.48 45.86
N SER A 151 9.38 -22.86 44.77
CA SER A 151 9.85 -23.89 43.83
C SER A 151 9.35 -23.63 42.42
N LEU A 152 9.92 -24.31 41.42
CA LEU A 152 9.44 -24.25 40.04
C LEU A 152 7.98 -24.73 39.91
N LYS A 153 7.53 -25.69 40.74
CA LYS A 153 6.16 -26.21 40.73
C LYS A 153 5.11 -25.16 41.10
N ASP A 154 5.49 -24.16 41.89
CA ASP A 154 4.59 -23.07 42.28
C ASP A 154 4.36 -22.07 41.12
N ILE A 155 5.23 -22.10 40.11
CA ILE A 155 5.22 -21.18 38.95
C ILE A 155 4.56 -21.84 37.75
N PHE A 156 4.95 -23.09 37.46
CA PHE A 156 4.41 -23.85 36.34
C PHE A 156 3.43 -24.89 36.86
N GLN A 157 2.13 -24.69 36.62
CA GLN A 157 1.07 -25.54 37.16
C GLN A 157 1.06 -26.98 36.61
N ASP A 158 1.82 -27.26 35.54
CA ASP A 158 1.89 -28.60 34.90
C ASP A 158 3.22 -29.34 35.18
N LEU A 159 3.86 -29.11 36.33
CA LEU A 159 5.14 -29.77 36.71
C LEU A 159 4.99 -31.00 37.61
#